data_AF-A0A0G1N419-F1
#
_entry.id   AF-A0A0G1N419-F1
#
_cell.length_a   1.000
_cell.length_b   1.000
_cell.length_c   1.000
_cell.angle_alpha   90.00
_cell.angle_beta   90.00
_cell.angle_gamma   90.00
#
_symmetry.space_group_name_H-M   'P 1'
#
loop_
_entity.id
_entity.type
_entity.pdbx_description
1 polymer ?
#
loop_
_entity_poly.entity_id
_entity_poly.type
_entity_poly.pdbx_seq_one_letter_code
_entity_poly.pdbx_strand_id
1 'polypeptide(L)'
;MAGYTKAMFEIVRWSTLSSTILLAVVGYSDQIRLIFVNQSTAGLSFWMILLATWTWASYTLYGHFQKDRKIFWPNLLGTILIGIVLLGFFIF
;
A
#
# COMPACT_ATOMS: atom_id res chain seq x y z
N MET A 1 4.58 -27.60 -18.59
CA MET A 1 4.10 -26.46 -17.77
C MET A 1 2.72 -26.08 -18.30
N ALA A 2 1.66 -26.32 -17.54
CA ALA A 2 0.32 -25.88 -17.94
C ALA A 2 0.31 -24.35 -18.00
N GLY A 3 0.35 -23.81 -19.22
CA GLY A 3 0.30 -22.38 -19.45
C GLY A 3 -1.04 -21.85 -18.99
N TYR A 4 -1.04 -20.96 -18.00
CA TYR A 4 -2.25 -20.26 -17.59
C TYR A 4 -2.90 -19.60 -18.80
N THR A 5 -4.22 -19.76 -18.92
CA THR A 5 -4.97 -19.10 -19.99
C THR A 5 -4.85 -17.59 -19.82
N LYS A 6 -4.79 -16.84 -20.92
CA LYS A 6 -4.72 -15.36 -20.90
C LYS A 6 -5.81 -14.75 -19.99
N ALA A 7 -7.00 -15.35 -19.99
CA ALA A 7 -8.11 -14.95 -19.13
C ALA A 7 -7.77 -15.05 -17.63
N MET A 8 -7.13 -16.14 -17.20
CA MET A 8 -6.78 -16.31 -15.80
C MET A 8 -5.71 -15.31 -15.35
N PHE A 9 -4.73 -15.01 -16.19
CA PHE A 9 -3.72 -13.99 -15.89
C PHE A 9 -4.34 -12.59 -15.73
N GLU A 10 -5.29 -12.22 -16.59
CA GLU A 10 -5.99 -10.94 -16.46
C GLU A 10 -6.86 -10.86 -15.20
N ILE A 11 -7.51 -11.95 -14.79
CA ILE A 11 -8.26 -11.99 -13.51
C ILE A 11 -7.33 -11.71 -12.33
N VAL A 12 -6.16 -12.34 -12.30
CA VAL A 12 -5.16 -12.09 -11.24
C VAL A 12 -4.73 -10.64 -11.24
N ARG A 13 -4.44 -10.03 -12.40
CA ARG A 13 -4.05 -8.61 -12.49
C ARG A 13 -5.12 -7.67 -11.93
N TRP A 14 -6.38 -7.90 -12.29
CA TRP A 14 -7.49 -7.08 -11.78
C TRP A 14 -7.69 -7.29 -10.28
N SER A 15 -7.61 -8.53 -9.80
CA SER A 15 -7.69 -8.83 -8.37
C SER A 15 -6.57 -8.15 -7.59
N THR A 16 -5.32 -8.23 -8.06
CA THR A 16 -4.18 -7.56 -7.41
C THR A 16 -4.38 -6.05 -7.39
N LEU A 17 -4.79 -5.44 -8.51
CA LEU A 17 -5.07 -4.01 -8.58
C LEU A 17 -6.11 -3.59 -7.54
N SER A 18 -7.25 -4.28 -7.50
CA SER A 18 -8.35 -4.00 -6.57
C SER A 18 -7.91 -4.18 -5.12
N SER A 19 -7.23 -5.27 -4.80
CA SER A 19 -6.73 -5.52 -3.44
C SER A 19 -5.73 -4.46 -2.98
N THR A 20 -4.82 -4.03 -3.86
CA THR A 20 -3.85 -2.96 -3.54
C THR A 20 -4.55 -1.64 -3.26
N ILE A 21 -5.55 -1.27 -4.08
CA ILE A 21 -6.34 -0.04 -3.85
C ILE A 21 -7.12 -0.14 -2.54
N LEU A 22 -7.80 -1.27 -2.29
CA LEU A 22 -8.58 -1.47 -1.07
C LEU A 22 -7.72 -1.44 0.18
N LEU A 23 -6.56 -2.09 0.17
CA LEU A 23 -5.62 -2.05 1.29
C LEU A 23 -5.14 -0.62 1.56
N ALA A 24 -4.74 0.09 0.51
CA ALA A 24 -4.27 1.47 0.64
C ALA A 24 -5.39 2.36 1.20
N VAL A 25 -6.56 2.38 0.55
CA VAL A 25 -7.65 3.30 0.88
C VAL A 25 -8.37 2.91 2.16
N VAL A 26 -8.78 1.66 2.32
CA VAL A 26 -9.59 1.25 3.48
C VAL A 26 -8.68 0.98 4.67
N GLY A 27 -7.65 0.16 4.49
CA GLY A 27 -6.77 -0.26 5.58
C GLY A 27 -6.03 0.91 6.21
N TYR A 28 -5.32 1.72 5.40
CA TYR A 28 -4.55 2.83 5.95
C TYR A 28 -5.40 4.01 6.37
N SER A 29 -6.53 4.33 5.71
CA SER A 29 -7.39 5.41 6.23
C SER A 29 -8.00 5.08 7.59
N ASP A 30 -8.38 3.82 7.84
CA ASP A 30 -8.86 3.43 9.18
C ASP A 30 -7.73 3.50 10.21
N GLN A 31 -6.53 3.02 9.86
CA GLN A 31 -5.36 3.12 10.74
C GLN A 31 -4.99 4.56 11.08
N ILE A 32 -5.02 5.46 10.09
CA ILE A 32 -4.79 6.90 10.27
C ILE A 32 -5.85 7.46 11.22
N ARG A 33 -7.14 7.18 10.97
CA ARG A 33 -8.24 7.64 11.82
C ARG A 33 -8.03 7.20 13.27
N LEU A 34 -7.67 5.94 13.51
CA LEU A 34 -7.44 5.42 14.87
C LEU A 34 -6.28 6.13 15.57
N ILE A 35 -5.18 6.40 14.88
CA ILE A 35 -4.04 7.14 15.43
C ILE A 35 -4.48 8.55 15.84
N PHE A 36 -5.21 9.27 14.98
CA PHE A 36 -5.67 10.61 15.28
C PHE A 36 -6.74 10.68 16.37
N VAL A 37 -7.67 9.71 16.43
CA VAL A 37 -8.71 9.69 17.47
C VAL A 37 -8.11 9.33 18.83
N ASN A 38 -7.21 8.34 18.87
CA ASN A 38 -6.62 7.87 20.13
C ASN A 38 -5.39 8.67 20.54
N GLN A 39 -4.87 9.56 19.66
CA GLN A 39 -3.63 10.32 19.86
C GLN A 39 -2.46 9.42 20.28
N SER A 40 -2.38 8.23 19.68
CA SER A 40 -1.40 7.22 20.07
C SER A 40 -1.13 6.23 18.93
N THR A 41 0.12 5.80 18.84
CA THR A 41 0.57 4.68 18.00
C THR A 41 0.74 3.37 18.77
N ALA A 42 0.29 3.31 20.02
CA ALA A 42 0.38 2.11 20.85
C ALA A 42 -0.33 0.90 20.20
N GLY A 43 0.37 -0.23 20.18
CA GLY A 43 -0.10 -1.46 19.53
C GLY A 43 0.32 -1.60 18.05
N LEU A 44 0.93 -0.58 17.45
CA LEU A 44 1.51 -0.66 16.12
C LEU A 44 3.00 -0.96 16.18
N SER A 45 3.47 -1.85 15.30
CA SER A 45 4.90 -2.13 15.15
C SER A 45 5.55 -1.10 14.24
N PHE A 46 6.40 -0.25 14.80
CA PHE A 46 7.16 0.75 14.05
C PHE A 46 7.95 0.12 12.89
N TRP A 47 8.64 -1.00 13.15
CA TRP A 47 9.43 -1.70 12.13
C TRP A 47 8.56 -2.22 10.98
N MET A 48 7.36 -2.72 11.28
CA MET A 48 6.44 -3.18 10.25
C MET A 48 5.96 -2.03 9.36
N ILE A 49 5.67 -0.86 9.96
CA ILE A 49 5.27 0.34 9.21
C ILE A 49 6.42 0.89 8.36
N LEU A 50 7.65 0.87 8.88
CA LEU A 50 8.83 1.29 8.14
C LEU A 50 9.09 0.37 6.93
N LEU A 51 9.04 -0.94 7.13
CA LEU A 51 9.19 -1.93 6.05
C LEU A 51 8.05 -1.80 5.04
N ALA A 52 6.81 -1.64 5.49
CA ALA A 52 5.67 -1.41 4.59
C ALA A 52 5.88 -0.15 3.75
N THR A 53 6.29 0.95 4.37
CA THR A 53 6.62 2.21 3.67
C THR A 53 7.68 1.98 2.59
N TRP A 54 8.75 1.26 2.92
CA TRP A 54 9.78 0.89 1.96
C TRP A 54 9.25 0.05 0.80
N THR A 55 8.41 -0.94 1.08
CA THR A 55 7.78 -1.80 0.06
C THR A 55 6.90 -0.98 -0.89
N TRP A 56 6.00 -0.14 -0.36
CA TRP A 56 5.13 0.71 -1.17
C TRP A 56 5.94 1.68 -2.05
N ALA A 57 6.94 2.34 -1.48
CA ALA A 57 7.82 3.22 -2.24
C ALA A 57 8.57 2.48 -3.34
N SER A 58 9.06 1.27 -3.06
CA SER A 58 9.76 0.42 -4.02
C SER A 58 8.88 0.04 -5.21
N TYR A 59 7.62 -0.35 -4.98
CA TYR A 59 6.68 -0.67 -6.06
C TYR A 59 6.21 0.56 -6.83
N THR A 60 6.09 1.70 -6.18
CA THR A 60 5.84 2.99 -6.85
C THR A 60 6.99 3.31 -7.81
N LEU A 61 8.24 3.25 -7.35
CA LEU A 61 9.42 3.48 -8.18
C LEU A 61 9.51 2.47 -9.33
N TYR A 62 9.25 1.19 -9.05
CA TYR A 62 9.20 0.14 -10.07
C TYR A 62 8.17 0.46 -11.16
N GLY A 63 6.92 0.80 -10.79
CA GLY A 63 5.87 1.16 -11.73
C GLY A 63 6.24 2.39 -12.57
N HIS A 64 6.92 3.37 -11.97
CA HIS A 64 7.45 4.53 -12.67
C HIS A 64 8.49 4.14 -13.72
N PHE A 65 9.53 3.38 -13.35
CA PHE A 65 10.60 2.98 -14.25
C PHE A 65 10.12 2.07 -15.39
N GLN A 66 9.15 1.20 -15.13
CA GLN A 66 8.56 0.32 -16.15
C GLN A 66 7.46 1.00 -16.98
N LYS A 67 7.14 2.27 -16.70
CA LYS A 67 6.01 3.00 -17.30
C LYS A 67 4.66 2.28 -17.14
N ASP A 68 4.53 1.42 -16.12
CA ASP A 68 3.29 0.70 -15.81
C ASP A 68 2.42 1.52 -14.87
N ARG A 69 1.46 2.24 -15.45
CA ARG A 69 0.50 3.06 -14.70
C ARG A 69 -0.40 2.26 -13.77
N LYS A 70 -0.67 0.98 -14.06
CA LYS A 70 -1.53 0.12 -13.24
C LYS A 70 -0.84 -0.30 -11.94
N ILE A 71 0.49 -0.40 -11.94
CA ILE A 71 1.27 -0.61 -10.72
C ILE A 71 1.55 0.73 -10.05
N PHE A 72 1.91 1.76 -10.81
CA PHE A 72 2.34 3.05 -10.27
C PHE A 72 1.27 3.72 -9.40
N TRP A 73 0.06 3.96 -9.92
CA TRP A 73 -0.93 4.80 -9.23
C TRP A 73 -1.42 4.22 -7.89
N PRO A 74 -1.80 2.93 -7.80
CA PRO A 74 -2.20 2.35 -6.53
C PRO A 74 -1.07 2.35 -5.50
N ASN A 75 0.17 2.08 -5.95
CA ASN A 75 1.31 2.04 -5.06
C ASN A 75 1.72 3.43 -4.57
N LEU A 76 1.60 4.46 -5.42
CA LEU A 76 1.83 5.83 -5.03
C LEU A 76 0.82 6.25 -3.94
N LEU A 77 -0.45 5.93 -4.13
CA LEU A 77 -1.50 6.19 -3.14
C LEU A 77 -1.19 5.48 -1.81
N GLY A 78 -0.84 4.19 -1.86
CA GLY A 78 -0.44 3.45 -0.67
C GLY A 78 0.80 4.04 0.00
N THR A 79 1.79 4.50 -0.76
CA THR A 79 3.01 5.18 -0.26
C THR A 79 2.67 6.44 0.51
N ILE A 80 1.74 7.26 -0.01
CA ILE A 80 1.30 8.49 0.67
C ILE A 80 0.59 8.13 1.98
N LEU A 81 -0.36 7.19 1.95
CA LEU A 81 -1.16 6.84 3.12
C LEU A 81 -0.34 6.15 4.22
N ILE A 82 0.53 5.19 3.87
CA ILE A 82 1.45 4.57 4.85
C ILE A 82 2.47 5.59 5.38
N GLY A 83 2.85 6.58 4.56
CA GLY A 83 3.68 7.70 4.99
C GLY A 83 3.01 8.55 6.07
N ILE A 84 1.70 8.80 5.97
CA ILE A 84 0.93 9.49 7.02
C ILE A 84 0.90 8.66 8.30
N VAL A 85 0.71 7.33 8.21
CA VAL A 85 0.78 6.43 9.37
C VAL A 85 2.16 6.49 10.03
N LEU A 86 3.24 6.46 9.23
CA LEU A 86 4.61 6.56 9.72
C LEU A 86 4.87 7.91 10.40
N LEU A 87 4.39 9.02 9.84
CA LEU A 87 4.45 10.34 10.47
C LEU A 87 3.74 10.35 11.83
N GLY A 88 2.66 9.58 11.97
CA GLY A 88 1.97 9.39 13.25
C GLY A 88 2.89 8.98 14.39
N PHE A 89 3.89 8.11 14.17
CA PHE A 89 4.85 7.68 15.20
C PHE A 89 5.78 8.78 15.70
N PHE A 90 5.97 9.85 14.91
CA PHE A 90 6.82 10.97 15.30
C PHE A 90 6.01 12.09 15.97
N ILE A 91 4.69 12.05 15.86
CA ILE A 91 3.77 13.04 16.43
C ILE A 91 3.11 12.51 17.72
N PHE A 92 2.76 11.22 17.76
CA PHE A 92 2.01 10.57 18.85
C PHE A 92 2.71 9.30 19.35
#